data_AF-A0A101HJS7-F1
#
_entry.id   AF-A0A101HJS7-F1
#
_cell.length_a   1.000
_cell.length_b   1.000
_cell.length_c   1.000
_cell.angle_alpha   90.00
_cell.angle_beta   90.00
_cell.angle_gamma   90.00
#
_symmetry.space_group_name_H-M   'P 1'
#
loop_
_entity.id
_entity.type
_entity.pdbx_description
1 polymer ?
#
loop_
_entity_poly.entity_id
_entity_poly.type
_entity_poly.pdbx_seq_one_letter_code
_entity_poly.pdbx_strand_id
1 'polypeptide(L)'
;MGVYDEHLYSWIYEEKQFIKDCIQADKKILGICLGSHLLSVCLGADVHPAENKEIGWFKVSPTEECKKIGWLYDLFKDEPVVFHWHGDQFEIPLDGSFSFLESNANRNQAFYHNENMIKSQHHFL
;
A
#
# COMPACT_ATOMS: atom_id res chain seq x y z
N MET A 1 -0.79 -16.73 -0.15
CA MET A 1 -2.05 -16.12 0.28
C MET A 1 -2.07 -14.71 -0.26
N GLY A 2 -2.90 -14.49 -1.27
CA GLY A 2 -3.12 -13.19 -1.90
C GLY A 2 -4.57 -12.74 -1.73
N VAL A 3 -4.87 -11.53 -2.20
CA VAL A 3 -6.17 -10.88 -2.04
C VAL A 3 -7.31 -11.58 -2.79
N TYR A 4 -7.03 -12.49 -3.71
CA TYR A 4 -8.04 -13.22 -4.49
C TYR A 4 -8.27 -14.65 -4.01
N ASP A 5 -7.62 -15.07 -2.92
CA ASP A 5 -7.72 -16.43 -2.39
C ASP A 5 -9.01 -16.64 -1.55
N GLU A 6 -10.09 -15.89 -1.80
CA GLU A 6 -11.37 -15.96 -1.05
C GLU A 6 -11.98 -17.37 -1.04
N HIS A 7 -11.76 -18.13 -2.11
CA HIS A 7 -12.20 -19.52 -2.23
C HIS A 7 -11.47 -20.48 -1.28
N LEU A 8 -10.24 -20.13 -0.86
CA LEU A 8 -9.45 -20.87 0.13
C LEU A 8 -9.65 -20.31 1.54
N TYR A 9 -9.91 -19.01 1.64
CA TYR A 9 -9.95 -18.26 2.89
C TYR A 9 -11.16 -17.31 2.90
N SER A 10 -12.29 -17.78 3.43
CA SER A 10 -13.54 -17.01 3.47
C SER A 10 -13.43 -15.68 4.20
N TRP A 11 -12.55 -15.58 5.20
CA TRP A 11 -12.33 -14.35 5.96
C TRP A 11 -11.83 -13.19 5.09
N ILE A 12 -11.19 -13.45 3.95
CA ILE A 12 -10.73 -12.40 3.03
C ILE A 12 -11.93 -11.60 2.50
N TYR A 13 -13.05 -12.26 2.22
CA TYR A 13 -14.26 -11.59 1.80
C TYR A 13 -14.81 -10.68 2.91
N GLU A 14 -14.89 -11.21 4.14
CA GLU A 14 -15.38 -10.45 5.30
C GLU A 14 -14.49 -9.24 5.61
N GLU A 15 -13.17 -9.40 5.53
CA GLU A 15 -12.19 -8.32 5.72
C GLU A 15 -12.36 -7.22 4.67
N LYS A 16 -12.56 -7.58 3.39
CA LYS A 16 -12.84 -6.60 2.33
C LYS A 16 -14.16 -5.85 2.57
N GLN A 17 -15.19 -6.52 3.09
CA GLN A 17 -16.44 -5.83 3.43
C GLN A 17 -16.23 -4.83 4.57
N PHE A 18 -15.53 -5.23 5.63
CA PHE A 18 -15.19 -4.34 6.74
C PHE A 18 -14.39 -3.10 6.28
N ILE A 19 -13.39 -3.31 5.40
CA ILE A 19 -12.63 -2.21 4.81
C ILE A 19 -13.54 -1.26 4.01
N LYS A 20 -14.45 -1.79 3.18
CA LYS A 20 -15.41 -0.98 2.41
C LYS A 20 -16.33 -0.17 3.32
N ASP A 21 -16.82 -0.77 4.41
CA ASP A 21 -17.65 -0.06 5.39
C ASP A 21 -16.87 1.08 6.06
N CYS A 22 -15.59 0.85 6.37
CA CYS A 22 -14.71 1.90 6.92
C CYS A 22 -14.47 3.04 5.93
N ILE A 23 -14.29 2.74 4.64
CA ILE A 23 -14.16 3.74 3.57
C ILE A 23 -15.46 4.56 3.47
N GLN A 24 -16.62 3.91 3.44
CA GLN A 24 -17.93 4.58 3.35
C GLN A 24 -18.21 5.46 4.57
N ALA A 25 -17.71 5.08 5.74
CA ALA A 25 -17.85 5.84 6.98
C ALA A 25 -16.74 6.90 7.18
N ASP A 26 -15.95 7.21 6.15
CA ASP A 26 -14.85 8.17 6.14
C ASP A 26 -13.87 7.97 7.32
N LYS A 27 -13.52 6.72 7.59
CA LYS A 27 -12.55 6.37 8.65
C LYS A 27 -11.13 6.47 8.13
N LYS A 28 -10.21 6.75 9.06
CA LYS A 28 -8.78 6.65 8.78
C LYS A 28 -8.35 5.19 8.75
N ILE A 29 -7.66 4.78 7.69
CA ILE A 29 -7.24 3.38 7.46
C ILE A 29 -5.75 3.33 7.13
N LEU A 30 -5.01 2.45 7.81
CA LEU A 30 -3.63 2.12 7.49
C LEU A 30 -3.55 0.67 7.02
N GLY A 31 -3.22 0.45 5.75
CA GLY A 31 -2.98 -0.87 5.19
C GLY A 31 -1.49 -1.20 5.15
N ILE A 32 -1.07 -2.30 5.79
CA ILE A 32 0.33 -2.75 5.80
C ILE A 32 0.41 -4.13 5.13
N CYS A 33 1.38 -4.31 4.22
CA CYS A 33 1.62 -5.57 3.51
C CYS A 33 0.32 -6.08 2.85
N LEU A 34 -0.20 -7.25 3.25
CA LEU A 34 -1.48 -7.78 2.73
C LEU A 34 -2.64 -6.80 2.94
N GLY A 35 -2.68 -6.08 4.07
CA GLY A 35 -3.71 -5.07 4.33
C GLY A 35 -3.67 -3.92 3.31
N SER A 36 -2.48 -3.59 2.79
CA SER A 36 -2.34 -2.61 1.71
C SER A 36 -2.96 -3.12 0.41
N HIS A 37 -2.72 -4.39 0.05
CA HIS A 37 -3.32 -5.01 -1.12
C HIS A 37 -4.85 -5.09 -1.01
N LEU A 38 -5.36 -5.51 0.15
CA LEU A 38 -6.81 -5.57 0.41
C LEU A 38 -7.47 -4.21 0.25
N LEU A 39 -6.86 -3.18 0.83
CA LEU A 39 -7.36 -1.81 0.69
C LEU A 39 -7.28 -1.34 -0.77
N SER A 40 -6.35 -1.84 -1.59
CA SER A 40 -6.22 -1.44 -3.01
C SER A 40 -7.36 -1.99 -3.84
N VAL A 41 -7.65 -3.28 -3.67
CA VAL A 41 -8.82 -3.91 -4.31
C VAL A 41 -10.13 -3.28 -3.85
N CYS A 42 -10.25 -2.89 -2.57
CA CYS A 42 -11.45 -2.21 -2.08
C CYS A 42 -11.67 -0.82 -2.68
N LEU A 43 -10.61 -0.15 -3.13
CA LEU A 43 -10.66 1.12 -3.85
C LEU A 43 -10.76 0.95 -5.37
N GLY A 44 -10.90 -0.28 -5.85
CA GLY A 44 -11.02 -0.60 -7.28
C GLY A 44 -9.70 -0.62 -8.05
N ALA A 45 -8.56 -0.65 -7.36
CA ALA A 45 -7.26 -0.87 -7.99
C ALA A 45 -6.89 -2.35 -8.03
N ASP A 46 -6.16 -2.76 -9.06
CA ASP A 46 -5.72 -4.14 -9.21
C ASP A 46 -4.45 -4.42 -8.39
N VAL A 47 -4.33 -5.69 -8.01
CA VAL A 47 -3.12 -6.28 -7.41
C VAL A 47 -2.68 -7.42 -8.31
N HIS A 48 -1.39 -7.45 -8.65
CA HIS A 48 -0.83 -8.46 -9.54
C HIS A 48 0.62 -8.77 -9.17
N PRO A 49 1.19 -9.89 -9.64
CA PRO A 49 2.60 -10.18 -9.41
C PRO A 49 3.50 -9.03 -9.85
N ALA A 50 4.49 -8.70 -9.01
CA ALA A 50 5.51 -7.74 -9.34
C ALA A 50 6.51 -8.35 -10.33
N GLU A 51 7.12 -7.51 -11.18
CA GLU A 51 8.20 -7.96 -12.08
C GLU A 51 9.40 -8.48 -11.28
N ASN A 52 9.71 -7.79 -10.17
CA ASN A 52 10.77 -8.14 -9.25
C ASN A 52 10.19 -8.38 -7.85
N LYS A 53 10.56 -9.50 -7.22
CA LYS A 53 10.21 -9.77 -5.82
C LYS A 53 11.15 -9.03 -4.89
N GLU A 54 10.61 -8.45 -3.83
CA GLU A 54 11.40 -7.78 -2.78
C GLU A 54 11.28 -8.60 -1.49
N ILE A 55 12.35 -9.34 -1.19
CA ILE A 55 12.49 -10.13 0.04
C ILE A 55 13.81 -9.74 0.70
N GLY A 56 13.73 -8.94 1.77
CA GLY A 56 14.90 -8.43 2.48
C GLY A 56 14.80 -6.95 2.83
N TRP A 57 15.96 -6.33 3.06
CA TRP A 57 16.10 -4.95 3.49
C TRP A 57 16.51 -4.07 2.32
N PHE A 58 15.64 -3.13 1.92
CA PHE A 58 15.87 -2.25 0.79
C PHE A 58 15.56 -0.80 1.16
N LYS A 59 16.19 0.12 0.43
CA LYS A 59 15.85 1.54 0.55
C LYS A 59 14.52 1.83 -0.10
N VAL A 60 13.78 2.75 0.50
CA VAL A 60 12.64 3.43 -0.13
C VAL A 60 12.93 4.91 -0.27
N SER A 61 12.57 5.49 -1.41
CA SER A 61 12.75 6.90 -1.70
C SER A 61 11.38 7.59 -1.77
N PRO A 62 11.24 8.82 -1.24
CA PRO A 62 10.01 9.59 -1.37
C PRO A 62 9.83 10.10 -2.79
N THR A 63 8.60 10.03 -3.29
CA THR A 63 8.24 10.65 -4.57
C THR A 63 8.14 12.17 -4.44
N GLU A 64 8.04 12.88 -5.57
CA GLU A 64 7.78 14.33 -5.55
C GLU A 64 6.44 14.66 -4.88
N GLU A 65 5.43 13.82 -5.06
CA GLU A 65 4.13 13.95 -4.42
C GLU A 65 4.18 13.80 -2.90
N CYS A 66 5.15 13.05 -2.37
CA CYS A 66 5.36 12.91 -0.93
C CYS A 66 5.56 14.26 -0.22
N LYS A 67 6.17 15.23 -0.91
CA LYS A 67 6.40 16.60 -0.40
C LYS A 67 5.11 17.35 -0.08
N LYS A 68 3.97 16.93 -0.62
CA LYS A 68 2.64 17.49 -0.28
C LYS A 68 2.25 17.21 1.17
N ILE A 69 2.85 16.20 1.81
CA ILE A 69 2.57 15.80 3.19
C ILE A 69 3.87 15.90 3.99
N GLY A 70 4.11 17.06 4.60
CA GLY A 70 5.39 17.37 5.24
C GLY A 70 5.90 16.32 6.23
N TRP A 71 5.01 15.78 7.08
CA TRP A 71 5.40 14.77 8.07
C TRP A 71 5.77 13.41 7.43
N LEU A 72 5.15 13.03 6.31
CA LEU A 72 5.53 11.82 5.57
C LEU A 72 6.87 12.04 4.87
N TYR A 73 7.04 13.19 4.23
CA TYR A 73 8.31 13.52 3.59
C TYR A 73 9.46 13.52 4.62
N ASP A 74 9.28 14.14 5.78
CA ASP A 74 10.29 14.17 6.83
C ASP A 74 10.67 12.77 7.35
N LEU A 75 9.73 11.82 7.33
CA LEU A 75 9.98 10.43 7.73
C LEU A 75 10.85 9.67 6.73
N PHE A 76 10.78 10.01 5.44
CA PHE A 76 11.38 9.23 4.36
C PHE A 76 12.47 9.98 3.56
N LYS A 77 12.68 11.28 3.78
CA LYS A 77 13.65 12.11 3.05
C LYS A 77 15.09 11.59 3.05
N ASP A 78 15.46 10.82 4.08
CA ASP A 78 16.80 10.25 4.23
C ASP A 78 16.91 8.83 3.64
N GLU A 79 15.89 8.40 2.87
CA GLU A 79 15.80 7.11 2.19
C GLU A 79 16.07 5.90 3.12
N PRO A 80 15.23 5.70 4.16
CA PRO A 80 15.47 4.66 5.14
C PRO A 80 15.44 3.28 4.51
N VAL A 81 16.21 2.37 5.11
CA VAL A 81 16.16 0.95 4.79
C VAL A 81 15.01 0.32 5.56
N VAL A 82 14.05 -0.28 4.84
CA VAL A 82 12.86 -0.92 5.42
C VAL A 82 12.78 -2.38 4.97
N PHE A 83 11.91 -3.15 5.65
CA PHE A 83 11.78 -4.57 5.38
C PHE A 83 10.67 -4.86 4.37
N HIS A 84 11.03 -5.58 3.31
CA HIS A 84 10.14 -6.06 2.27
C HIS A 84 10.01 -7.58 2.34
N TRP A 85 8.77 -8.07 2.27
CA TRP A 85 8.48 -9.49 2.08
C TRP A 85 7.24 -9.63 1.19
N HIS A 86 7.35 -9.19 -0.06
CA HIS A 86 6.25 -9.28 -1.00
C HIS A 86 6.73 -9.66 -2.41
N GLY A 87 5.86 -10.36 -3.13
CA GLY A 87 6.04 -10.69 -4.55
C GLY A 87 4.97 -10.10 -5.46
N ASP A 88 3.98 -9.45 -4.88
CA ASP A 88 2.90 -8.76 -5.59
C ASP A 88 3.10 -7.25 -5.49
N GLN A 89 2.43 -6.52 -6.37
CA GLN A 89 2.35 -5.07 -6.38
C GLN A 89 0.90 -4.63 -6.60
N PHE A 90 0.54 -3.49 -6.03
CA PHE A 90 -0.74 -2.84 -6.31
C PHE A 90 -0.59 -1.74 -7.35
N GLU A 91 -1.67 -1.46 -8.05
CA GLU A 91 -1.84 -0.23 -8.80
C GLU A 91 -2.31 0.93 -7.90
N ILE A 92 -2.11 2.16 -8.37
CA ILE A 92 -2.61 3.36 -7.71
C ILE A 92 -4.02 3.63 -8.26
N PRO A 93 -5.06 3.76 -7.41
CA PRO A 93 -6.40 4.10 -7.88
C PRO A 93 -6.41 5.45 -8.61
N LEU A 94 -7.23 5.56 -9.66
CA LEU A 94 -7.21 6.72 -10.58
C LEU A 94 -7.57 8.06 -9.92
N ASP A 95 -8.43 8.04 -8.89
CA ASP A 95 -8.98 9.26 -8.28
C ASP A 95 -8.48 9.45 -6.84
N GLY A 96 -8.08 10.69 -6.53
CA GLY A 96 -7.75 11.13 -5.17
C GLY A 96 -6.51 10.46 -4.54
N SER A 97 -5.78 9.66 -5.32
CA SER A 97 -4.63 8.86 -4.85
C SER A 97 -3.32 9.32 -5.47
N PHE A 98 -2.22 9.18 -4.72
CA PHE A 98 -0.88 9.31 -5.28
C PHE A 98 0.11 8.39 -4.56
N SER A 99 1.07 7.85 -5.32
CA SER A 99 2.23 7.14 -4.74
C SER A 99 3.10 8.14 -3.99
N PHE A 100 3.49 7.81 -2.76
CA PHE A 100 4.39 8.65 -1.95
C PHE A 100 5.74 7.98 -1.66
N LEU A 101 5.91 6.69 -1.99
CA LEU A 101 7.18 5.98 -1.89
C LEU A 101 7.40 5.07 -3.10
N GLU A 102 8.67 4.95 -3.48
CA GLU A 102 9.17 4.02 -4.49
C GLU A 102 10.46 3.33 -4.02
N SER A 103 10.83 2.25 -4.71
CA SER A 103 12.12 1.59 -4.61
C SER A 103 12.68 1.35 -6.02
N ASN A 104 13.92 0.88 -6.12
CA ASN A 104 14.51 0.50 -7.39
C ASN A 104 13.71 -0.59 -8.15
N ALA A 105 13.00 -1.45 -7.42
CA ALA A 105 12.28 -2.59 -7.98
C ALA A 105 10.77 -2.34 -8.14
N ASN A 106 10.20 -1.36 -7.42
CA ASN A 106 8.77 -1.10 -7.44
C ASN A 106 8.45 0.38 -7.19
N ARG A 107 7.67 1.00 -8.08
CA ARG A 107 7.29 2.42 -8.01
C ARG A 107 6.10 2.71 -7.09
N ASN A 108 5.39 1.66 -6.67
CA ASN A 108 4.18 1.74 -5.87
C ASN A 108 4.43 1.10 -4.50
N GLN A 109 5.39 1.61 -3.73
CA GLN A 109 5.66 1.08 -2.38
C GLN A 109 4.58 1.51 -1.39
N ALA A 110 4.02 2.70 -1.58
CA ALA A 110 3.05 3.29 -0.68
C ALA A 110 2.20 4.32 -1.40
N PHE A 111 0.92 4.42 -1.07
CA PHE A 111 0.07 5.49 -1.61
C PHE A 111 -0.85 6.09 -0.56
N TYR A 112 -1.19 7.35 -0.81
CA TYR A 112 -2.07 8.15 0.00
C TYR A 112 -3.37 8.41 -0.76
N HIS A 113 -4.52 8.35 -0.09
CA HIS A 113 -5.83 8.60 -0.70
C HIS A 113 -6.73 9.44 0.19
N ASN A 114 -7.29 10.52 -0.39
CA ASN A 114 -8.28 11.42 0.22
C ASN A 114 -8.02 11.76 1.70
N GLU A 115 -6.77 12.06 2.04
CA GLU A 115 -6.35 12.51 3.38
C GLU A 115 -6.46 11.51 4.55
N ASN A 116 -7.17 10.40 4.35
CA ASN A 116 -7.55 9.49 5.42
C ASN A 116 -6.93 8.09 5.31
N MET A 117 -6.31 7.75 4.18
CA MET A 117 -5.78 6.40 4.00
C MET A 117 -4.33 6.38 3.57
N ILE A 118 -3.56 5.56 4.27
CA ILE A 118 -2.15 5.30 3.99
C ILE A 118 -1.98 3.82 3.74
N LYS A 119 -1.15 3.49 2.75
CA LYS A 119 -0.78 2.12 2.44
C LYS A 119 0.71 1.98 2.37
N SER A 120 1.22 0.83 2.78
CA SER A 120 2.62 0.48 2.61
C SER A 120 2.78 -1.02 2.36
N GLN A 121 3.60 -1.39 1.38
CA GLN A 121 3.99 -2.77 1.12
C GLN A 121 5.08 -3.28 2.08
N HIS A 122 5.79 -2.37 2.75
CA HIS A 122 6.88 -2.69 3.66
C HIS A 122 6.42 -2.70 5.13
N HIS A 123 7.23 -3.31 5.98
CA HIS A 123 7.02 -3.30 7.42
C HIS A 123 7.87 -2.20 8.04
N PHE A 124 7.24 -1.33 8.82
CA PHE A 124 7.94 -0.35 9.64
C PHE A 124 8.65 -1.07 10.79
N LEU A 125 9.90 -0.67 11.06
CA LEU A 125 10.60 -1.00 12.30
C LEU A 125 10.46 0.16 13.30
#